data_AF-F6RAL6-F1
#
_entry.id   AF-F6RAL6-F1
#
_cell.length_a   1.000
_cell.length_b   1.000
_cell.length_c   1.000
_cell.angle_alpha   90.00
_cell.angle_beta   90.00
_cell.angle_gamma   90.00
#
_symmetry.space_group_name_H-M   'P 1'
#
loop_
_entity.id
_entity.type
_entity.pdbx_description
1 polymer ?
#
loop_
_entity_poly.entity_id
_entity_poly.type
_entity_poly.pdbx_seq_one_letter_code
_entity_poly.pdbx_strand_id
1 'polypeptide(L)'
;MKSSSSGFSASHESSTVTMTNNSARQISIEVVPPEKLASHLRKRYESEVMTKLTSLPMMSHIQSKAQICALAVELPSPVMKSMGCALDLSHSEEEFNSSLAHHLHTVSKYKKYLSYIAERICEAKFEREMTFIILYSYKDHGYCLLI
;
A
#
# COMPACT_ATOMS: atom_id res chain seq x y z
N MET A 1 43.79 15.59 -5.95
CA MET A 1 42.69 16.56 -6.10
C MET A 1 41.45 15.82 -6.60
N LYS A 2 40.32 16.07 -5.93
CA LYS A 2 38.93 15.71 -6.25
C LYS A 2 38.56 14.22 -6.31
N SER A 3 38.14 13.74 -5.14
CA SER A 3 37.01 12.82 -4.97
C SER A 3 35.73 13.40 -5.62
N SER A 4 34.87 12.53 -6.14
CA SER A 4 33.48 12.86 -6.47
C SER A 4 32.64 11.60 -6.36
N SER A 5 32.00 11.49 -5.20
CA SER A 5 30.91 10.60 -4.83
C SER A 5 29.65 10.87 -5.66
N SER A 6 28.88 9.83 -5.96
CA SER A 6 27.42 9.95 -6.06
C SER A 6 26.76 8.64 -5.65
N GLY A 7 26.57 8.47 -4.34
CA GLY A 7 25.60 7.54 -3.81
C GLY A 7 24.20 8.13 -4.00
N PHE A 8 23.34 7.40 -4.69
CA PHE A 8 21.91 7.71 -4.77
C PHE A 8 21.21 6.88 -3.69
N SER A 9 21.00 7.47 -2.52
CA SER A 9 20.06 6.94 -1.52
C SER A 9 19.04 8.05 -1.26
N ALA A 10 17.95 8.01 -2.02
CA ALA A 10 16.74 8.75 -1.67
C ALA A 10 16.04 7.94 -0.57
N SER A 11 16.21 8.34 0.68
CA SER A 11 15.42 7.84 1.80
C SER A 11 13.98 8.27 1.61
N HIS A 12 13.13 7.34 1.17
CA HIS A 12 11.68 7.45 1.21
C HIS A 12 11.26 7.29 2.67
N GLU A 13 11.06 8.41 3.37
CA GLU A 13 10.53 8.39 4.73
C GLU A 13 9.04 8.06 4.63
N SER A 14 8.68 6.77 4.74
CA SER A 14 7.29 6.33 4.95
C SER A 14 6.95 6.51 6.42
N SER A 15 5.82 7.18 6.69
CA SER A 15 5.28 7.30 8.05
C SER A 15 4.07 6.37 8.14
N THR A 16 4.04 5.54 9.18
CA THR A 16 2.96 4.58 9.40
C THR A 16 2.19 4.96 10.66
N VAL A 17 0.88 5.13 10.54
CA VAL A 17 -0.01 5.32 11.69
C VAL A 17 -0.63 3.97 12.05
N THR A 18 -0.37 3.49 13.26
CA THR A 18 -0.98 2.26 13.79
C THR A 18 -2.00 2.62 14.86
N MET A 19 -3.21 2.08 14.75
CA MET A 19 -4.24 2.18 15.78
C MET A 19 -4.72 0.79 16.19
N THR A 20 -4.89 0.61 17.51
CA THR A 20 -5.42 -0.60 18.13
C THR A 20 -6.76 -0.25 18.75
N ASN A 21 -7.86 -0.85 18.27
CA ASN A 21 -9.18 -0.60 18.85
C ASN A 21 -9.49 -1.63 19.96
N ASN A 22 -10.44 -1.31 20.85
CA ASN A 22 -10.77 -2.08 22.08
C ASN A 22 -11.21 -3.55 21.85
N SER A 23 -11.34 -3.96 20.58
CA SER A 23 -11.61 -5.31 20.10
C SER A 23 -10.40 -6.00 19.42
N ALA A 24 -9.17 -5.58 19.75
CA ALA A 24 -7.88 -6.18 19.37
C ALA A 24 -7.45 -6.11 17.88
N ARG A 25 -8.17 -5.36 17.02
CA ARG A 25 -7.77 -5.22 15.62
C ARG A 25 -6.69 -4.15 15.46
N GLN A 26 -5.61 -4.48 14.76
CA GLN A 26 -4.54 -3.56 14.43
C GLN A 26 -4.70 -3.09 12.98
N ILE A 27 -4.94 -1.79 12.80
CA ILE A 27 -4.98 -1.14 11.48
C ILE A 27 -3.75 -0.25 11.37
N SER A 28 -2.89 -0.53 10.40
CA SER A 28 -1.77 0.32 10.01
C SER A 28 -2.09 1.04 8.69
N ILE A 29 -1.88 2.33 8.62
CA ILE A 29 -2.06 3.13 7.41
C ILE A 29 -0.73 3.69 6.97
N GLU A 30 -0.42 3.51 5.70
CA GLU A 30 0.76 4.06 5.04
C GLU A 30 0.31 4.83 3.80
N VAL A 31 0.73 6.10 3.69
CA VAL A 31 0.50 6.90 2.49
C VAL A 31 1.72 6.77 1.59
N VAL A 32 1.47 6.25 0.39
CA VAL A 32 2.47 5.90 -0.61
C VAL A 32 2.30 6.84 -1.80
N PRO A 33 2.74 8.11 -1.74
CA PRO A 33 2.59 9.06 -2.84
C PRO A 33 3.60 8.77 -3.97
N PRO A 34 3.32 9.18 -5.22
CA PRO A 34 4.26 9.05 -6.33
C PRO A 34 5.49 9.95 -6.17
N GLU A 35 5.36 11.04 -5.42
CA GLU A 35 6.40 12.03 -5.13
C GLU A 35 6.37 12.44 -3.66
N LYS A 36 7.36 13.24 -3.22
CA LYS A 36 7.40 13.72 -1.83
C LYS A 36 6.14 14.51 -1.49
N LEU A 37 5.45 14.05 -0.45
CA LEU A 37 4.24 14.70 0.06
C LEU A 37 4.56 15.48 1.33
N ALA A 38 3.97 16.67 1.48
CA ALA A 38 4.12 17.47 2.69
C ALA A 38 3.52 16.73 3.90
N SER A 39 4.20 16.79 5.06
CA SER A 39 3.80 16.04 6.27
C SER A 39 2.35 16.29 6.70
N HIS A 40 1.88 17.55 6.62
CA HIS A 40 0.50 17.88 6.98
C HIS A 40 -0.53 17.23 6.03
N LEU A 41 -0.20 17.13 4.74
CA LEU A 41 -1.08 16.53 3.74
C LEU A 41 -1.07 15.00 3.88
N ARG A 42 0.09 14.40 4.19
CA ARG A 42 0.20 12.99 4.57
C ARG A 42 -0.71 12.65 5.75
N LYS A 43 -0.58 13.37 6.87
CA LYS A 43 -1.42 13.17 8.06
C LYS A 43 -2.91 13.33 7.77
N ARG A 44 -3.27 14.27 6.89
CA ARG A 44 -4.66 14.44 6.44
C ARG A 44 -5.16 13.19 5.72
N TYR A 45 -4.41 12.67 4.75
CA TYR A 45 -4.80 11.45 4.04
C TYR A 45 -4.86 10.24 4.97
N GLU A 46 -3.91 10.08 5.89
CA GLU A 46 -3.95 9.02 6.91
C GLU A 46 -5.25 9.07 7.73
N SER A 47 -5.60 10.26 8.23
CA SER A 47 -6.84 10.46 9.01
C SER A 47 -8.08 10.17 8.17
N GLU A 48 -8.10 10.61 6.91
CA GLU A 48 -9.24 10.41 6.01
C GLU A 48 -9.45 8.93 5.70
N VAL A 49 -8.37 8.24 5.33
CA VAL A 49 -8.37 6.79 5.06
C VAL A 49 -8.81 6.04 6.32
N MET A 50 -8.32 6.41 7.50
CA MET A 50 -8.72 5.80 8.76
C MET A 50 -10.23 5.90 8.98
N THR A 51 -10.80 7.11 8.87
CA THR A 51 -12.24 7.32 9.05
C THR A 51 -13.04 6.53 8.02
N LYS A 52 -12.62 6.52 6.75
CA LYS A 52 -13.31 5.80 5.69
C LYS A 52 -13.27 4.29 5.92
N LEU A 53 -12.10 3.72 6.20
CA LEU A 53 -11.95 2.29 6.43
C LEU A 53 -12.74 1.83 7.64
N THR A 54 -12.63 2.52 8.77
CA THR A 54 -13.38 2.16 9.99
C THR A 54 -14.90 2.27 9.81
N SER A 55 -15.38 3.11 8.89
CA SER A 55 -16.80 3.20 8.53
C SER A 55 -17.28 2.11 7.57
N LEU A 56 -16.39 1.33 6.95
CA LEU A 56 -16.80 0.29 6.01
C LEU A 56 -17.55 -0.84 6.74
N PRO A 57 -18.72 -1.28 6.25
CA PRO A 57 -19.47 -2.39 6.87
C PRO A 57 -18.67 -3.69 6.95
N MET A 58 -17.73 -3.93 6.03
CA MET A 58 -16.84 -5.09 6.07
C MET A 58 -15.97 -5.11 7.33
N MET A 59 -15.63 -3.95 7.89
CA MET A 59 -14.85 -3.89 9.12
C MET A 59 -15.58 -4.49 10.32
N SER A 60 -16.90 -4.65 10.36
CA SER A 60 -17.51 -5.38 11.49
C SER A 60 -17.30 -6.90 11.41
N HIS A 61 -17.01 -7.43 10.20
CA HIS A 61 -16.94 -8.87 9.93
C HIS A 61 -15.52 -9.43 9.95
N ILE A 62 -14.50 -8.57 9.86
CA ILE A 62 -13.11 -9.01 9.97
C ILE A 62 -12.84 -9.47 11.42
N GLN A 63 -12.07 -10.55 11.59
CA GLN A 63 -11.77 -11.07 12.93
C GLN A 63 -11.05 -10.02 13.80
N SER A 64 -11.26 -10.10 15.11
CA SER A 64 -10.65 -9.20 16.10
C SER A 64 -9.14 -9.19 16.02
N LYS A 65 -8.47 -10.30 15.71
CA LYS A 65 -7.00 -10.40 15.66
C LYS A 65 -6.37 -10.09 14.30
N ALA A 66 -7.17 -9.68 13.32
CA ALA A 66 -6.65 -9.44 11.98
C ALA A 66 -5.68 -8.25 11.97
N GLN A 67 -4.54 -8.43 11.31
CA GLN A 67 -3.61 -7.36 11.00
C GLN A 67 -3.96 -6.78 9.63
N ILE A 68 -4.38 -5.52 9.63
CA ILE A 68 -4.75 -4.80 8.40
C ILE A 68 -3.67 -3.77 8.10
N CYS A 69 -3.17 -3.80 6.87
CA CYS A 69 -2.36 -2.72 6.31
C CYS A 69 -3.15 -2.02 5.20
N ALA A 70 -3.33 -0.71 5.31
CA ALA A 70 -3.93 0.11 4.27
C ALA A 70 -2.84 0.95 3.60
N LEU A 71 -2.63 0.70 2.30
CA LEU A 71 -1.73 1.46 1.45
C LEU A 71 -2.56 2.50 0.68
N ALA A 72 -2.43 3.76 1.07
CA ALA A 72 -3.13 4.87 0.44
C ALA A 72 -2.29 5.42 -0.73
N VAL A 73 -2.82 5.34 -1.95
CA VAL A 73 -2.13 5.61 -3.21
C VAL A 73 -2.83 6.66 -4.07
N GLU A 74 -2.09 7.32 -4.95
CA GLU A 74 -2.59 8.30 -5.92
C GLU A 74 -2.85 7.68 -7.30
N LEU A 75 -3.63 6.60 -7.34
CA LEU A 75 -3.98 5.92 -8.58
C LEU A 75 -5.46 6.06 -8.88
N PRO A 76 -5.87 6.20 -10.15
CA PRO A 76 -7.27 5.97 -10.51
C PRO A 76 -7.69 4.56 -10.09
N SER A 77 -8.89 4.43 -9.53
CA SER A 77 -9.47 3.15 -9.08
C SER A 77 -9.35 2.02 -10.11
N PRO A 78 -9.59 2.22 -11.42
CA PRO A 78 -9.43 1.15 -12.41
C PRO A 78 -7.99 0.62 -12.49
N VAL A 79 -6.98 1.50 -12.36
CA VAL A 79 -5.57 1.12 -12.40
C VAL A 79 -5.19 0.35 -11.14
N MET A 80 -5.58 0.87 -9.97
CA MET A 80 -5.34 0.21 -8.69
C MET A 80 -5.98 -1.18 -8.62
N LYS A 81 -7.24 -1.30 -9.05
CA LYS A 81 -7.96 -2.60 -9.10
C LYS A 81 -7.32 -3.55 -10.11
N SER A 82 -6.93 -3.05 -11.29
CA SER A 82 -6.24 -3.87 -12.29
C SER A 82 -4.94 -4.46 -11.75
N MET A 83 -4.17 -3.70 -10.97
CA MET A 83 -2.98 -4.21 -10.29
C MET A 83 -3.35 -5.25 -9.23
N GLY A 84 -4.32 -4.94 -8.35
CA GLY A 84 -4.75 -5.86 -7.31
C GLY A 84 -5.24 -7.22 -7.83
N CYS A 85 -5.90 -7.25 -8.99
CA CYS A 85 -6.32 -8.49 -9.65
C CYS A 85 -5.18 -9.25 -10.34
N ALA A 86 -4.07 -8.57 -10.67
CA ALA A 86 -2.97 -9.17 -11.40
C ALA A 86 -1.89 -9.75 -10.48
N LEU A 87 -1.83 -9.31 -9.21
CA LEU A 87 -0.85 -9.77 -8.23
C LEU A 87 -1.30 -11.07 -7.58
N ASP A 88 -0.37 -12.02 -7.48
CA ASP A 88 -0.56 -13.26 -6.73
C ASP A 88 0.11 -13.16 -5.36
N LEU A 89 -0.69 -13.26 -4.28
CA LEU A 89 -0.22 -13.21 -2.90
C LEU A 89 -0.37 -14.57 -2.18
N SER A 90 -0.76 -15.61 -2.90
CA SER A 90 -1.31 -16.85 -2.31
C SER A 90 -0.26 -17.85 -1.81
N HIS A 91 0.91 -17.90 -2.45
CA HIS A 91 1.88 -18.97 -2.20
C HIS A 91 3.28 -18.48 -1.81
N SER A 92 3.91 -17.61 -2.60
CA SER A 92 5.28 -17.14 -2.33
C SER A 92 5.61 -15.78 -2.92
N GLU A 93 6.71 -15.20 -2.45
CA GLU A 93 7.27 -13.95 -2.98
C GLU A 93 7.72 -14.10 -4.46
N GLU A 94 8.18 -15.27 -4.88
CA GLU A 94 8.56 -15.52 -6.27
C GLU A 94 7.35 -15.44 -7.22
N GLU A 95 6.21 -16.00 -6.81
CA GLU A 95 4.97 -15.94 -7.60
C GLU A 95 4.40 -14.51 -7.66
N PHE A 96 4.49 -13.80 -6.54
CA PHE A 96 4.20 -12.37 -6.50
C PHE A 96 5.07 -11.58 -7.50
N ASN A 97 6.39 -11.81 -7.47
CA ASN A 97 7.32 -11.12 -8.36
C ASN A 97 7.09 -11.47 -9.84
N SER A 98 6.77 -12.72 -10.15
CA SER A 98 6.42 -13.17 -11.51
C SER A 98 5.15 -12.50 -12.04
N SER A 99 4.09 -12.49 -11.22
CA SER A 99 2.80 -11.87 -11.57
C SER A 99 2.92 -10.34 -11.72
N LEU A 100 3.70 -9.69 -10.83
CA LEU A 100 4.06 -8.27 -10.95
C LEU A 100 4.81 -7.97 -12.24
N ALA A 101 5.82 -8.76 -12.60
CA ALA A 101 6.58 -8.56 -13.82
C ALA A 101 5.66 -8.60 -15.05
N HIS A 102 4.77 -9.60 -15.11
CA HIS A 102 3.78 -9.72 -16.18
C HIS A 102 2.86 -8.49 -16.24
N HIS A 103 2.33 -8.04 -15.10
CA HIS A 103 1.49 -6.85 -15.05
C HIS A 103 2.21 -5.58 -15.52
N LEU A 104 3.44 -5.34 -15.03
CA LEU A 104 4.23 -4.16 -15.37
C LEU A 104 4.65 -4.12 -16.85
N HIS A 105 4.76 -5.27 -17.51
CA HIS A 105 4.98 -5.32 -18.96
C HIS A 105 3.81 -4.74 -19.76
N THR A 106 2.59 -4.79 -19.23
CA THR A 106 1.38 -4.30 -19.90
C THR A 106 1.11 -2.81 -19.64
N VAL A 107 1.68 -2.23 -18.58
CA VAL A 107 1.35 -0.86 -18.11
C VAL A 107 2.56 0.07 -18.16
N SER A 108 2.67 0.88 -19.21
CA SER A 108 3.80 1.82 -19.39
C SER A 108 3.70 3.09 -18.53
N LYS A 109 2.49 3.65 -18.37
CA LYS A 109 2.28 4.97 -17.75
C LYS A 109 2.65 5.04 -16.26
N TYR A 110 2.36 3.98 -15.50
CA TYR A 110 2.52 3.97 -14.04
C TYR A 110 3.64 3.03 -13.57
N LYS A 111 4.43 2.46 -14.49
CA LYS A 111 5.37 1.36 -14.20
C LYS A 111 6.20 1.59 -12.94
N LYS A 112 6.91 2.72 -12.86
CA LYS A 112 7.76 3.05 -11.70
C LYS A 112 6.98 3.12 -10.39
N TYR A 113 5.79 3.72 -10.42
CA TYR A 113 4.98 3.89 -9.22
C TYR A 113 4.28 2.59 -8.80
N LEU A 114 3.82 1.78 -9.77
CA LEU A 114 3.29 0.45 -9.51
C LEU A 114 4.36 -0.47 -8.92
N SER A 115 5.60 -0.42 -9.41
CA SER A 115 6.73 -1.13 -8.78
C SER A 115 6.90 -0.72 -7.31
N TYR A 116 6.89 0.58 -7.01
CA TYR A 116 7.04 1.07 -5.64
C TYR A 116 5.88 0.65 -4.73
N ILE A 117 4.64 0.67 -5.24
CA ILE A 117 3.48 0.17 -4.47
C ILE A 117 3.60 -1.35 -4.26
N ALA A 118 4.05 -2.09 -5.27
CA ALA A 118 4.24 -3.54 -5.18
C ALA A 118 5.31 -3.92 -4.16
N GLU A 119 6.41 -3.17 -4.06
CA GLU A 119 7.39 -3.33 -2.98
C GLU A 119 6.75 -3.22 -1.60
N ARG A 120 5.87 -2.22 -1.40
CA ARG A 120 5.15 -2.04 -0.12
C ARG A 120 4.13 -3.14 0.14
N ILE A 121 3.47 -3.68 -0.89
CA ILE A 121 2.58 -4.85 -0.78
C ILE A 121 3.39 -6.08 -0.37
N CYS A 122 4.54 -6.31 -1.02
CA CYS A 122 5.44 -7.43 -0.75
C CYS A 122 5.93 -7.41 0.70
N GLU A 123 6.45 -6.26 1.14
CA GLU A 123 6.89 -6.03 2.53
C GLU A 123 5.72 -6.26 3.51
N ALA A 124 4.55 -5.70 3.23
CA ALA A 124 3.38 -5.89 4.09
C ALA A 124 2.95 -7.37 4.18
N LYS A 125 2.99 -8.10 3.06
CA LYS A 125 2.51 -9.49 2.98
C LYS A 125 3.51 -10.48 3.58
N PHE A 126 4.77 -10.41 3.17
CA PHE A 126 5.76 -11.46 3.43
C PHE A 126 6.71 -11.12 4.59
N GLU A 127 7.04 -9.84 4.81
CA GLU A 127 7.91 -9.45 5.92
C GLU A 127 7.12 -9.11 7.20
N ARG A 128 6.00 -8.41 7.04
CA ARG A 128 5.14 -7.99 8.15
C ARG A 128 3.95 -8.92 8.42
N GLU A 129 3.77 -9.95 7.59
CA GLU A 129 2.75 -11.00 7.72
C GLU A 129 1.31 -10.46 7.86
N MET A 130 1.00 -9.35 7.18
CA MET A 130 -0.33 -8.72 7.25
C MET A 130 -1.40 -9.68 6.73
N THR A 131 -2.48 -9.83 7.51
CA THR A 131 -3.62 -10.69 7.15
C THR A 131 -4.42 -10.12 6.00
N PHE A 132 -4.59 -8.80 5.97
CA PHE A 132 -5.32 -8.10 4.92
C PHE A 132 -4.54 -6.87 4.49
N ILE A 133 -4.40 -6.70 3.18
CA ILE A 133 -3.84 -5.50 2.59
C ILE A 133 -4.96 -4.79 1.83
N ILE A 134 -5.20 -3.52 2.16
CA ILE A 134 -6.19 -2.68 1.50
C ILE A 134 -5.44 -1.64 0.67
N LEU A 135 -5.55 -1.75 -0.65
CA LEU A 135 -5.18 -0.65 -1.53
C LEU A 135 -6.32 0.36 -1.54
N TYR A 136 -6.02 1.61 -1.20
CA TYR A 136 -6.98 2.70 -1.16
C TYR A 136 -6.54 3.84 -2.06
N SER A 137 -7.40 4.25 -2.99
CA SER A 137 -7.17 5.45 -3.81
C SER A 137 -7.68 6.68 -3.05
N TYR A 138 -6.78 7.58 -2.66
CA TYR A 138 -7.21 8.89 -2.14
C TYR A 138 -7.58 9.89 -3.24
N LYS A 139 -7.56 9.46 -4.52
CA LYS A 139 -7.94 10.27 -5.67
C LYS A 139 -9.44 10.18 -5.98
N ASP A 140 -10.01 8.99 -5.84
CA ASP A 140 -11.42 8.70 -6.15
C ASP A 140 -12.11 7.76 -5.13
N HIS A 141 -11.47 7.55 -3.97
CA HIS A 141 -12.00 6.81 -2.81
C HIS A 141 -12.34 5.34 -3.05
N GLY A 142 -11.92 4.75 -4.17
CA GLY A 142 -12.05 3.31 -4.37
C GLY A 142 -11.04 2.53 -3.53
N TYR A 143 -11.37 1.26 -3.30
CA TYR A 143 -10.48 0.34 -2.60
C TYR A 143 -10.46 -1.03 -3.31
N CYS A 144 -9.40 -1.78 -3.03
CA CYS A 144 -9.22 -3.18 -3.40
C CYS A 144 -8.66 -3.92 -2.19
N LEU A 145 -9.24 -5.08 -1.87
CA LEU A 145 -8.78 -5.95 -0.80
C LEU A 145 -7.89 -7.04 -1.40
N LEU A 146 -6.70 -7.21 -0.83
CA LEU A 146 -5.76 -8.28 -1.11
C LEU A 146 -5.65 -9.15 0.14
N ILE A 147 -5.61 -10.47 -0.06
CA ILE A 147 -5.59 -11.50 1.00
C ILE A 147 -4.39 -12.39 0.78
#